data_AF-A0A820EVE1-F1
#
_entry.id   AF-A0A820EVE1-F1
#
_cell.length_a   1.000
_cell.length_b   1.000
_cell.length_c   1.000
_cell.angle_alpha   90.00
_cell.angle_beta   90.00
_cell.angle_gamma   90.00
#
_symmetry.space_group_name_H-M   'P 1'
#
loop_
_entity.id
_entity.type
_entity.pdbx_description
1 polymer ?
#
loop_
_entity_poly.entity_id
_entity_poly.type
_entity_poly.pdbx_seq_one_letter_code
_entity_poly.pdbx_strand_id
1 'polypeptide(L)'
;MKYCSDYFGYNSVQEINVSSNDEVPDCGYFIPIDETLSLMLNSQMLVSKIFENIDQQQSIVQSDGDLMFSIRDSYNGLQIDDDHLLIQLYLDDISLTNPLGSKRDRHKMSMIYFMLEDIPDQYRSKLDFIQQITVRKQEKFFSDFKIN
;
A
#
# COMPACT_ATOMS: atom_id res chain seq x y z
N MET A 1 8.29 -21.09 1.53
CA MET A 1 8.50 -19.65 1.79
C MET A 1 9.78 -19.32 2.58
N LYS A 2 10.36 -20.24 3.37
CA LYS A 2 11.60 -19.99 4.15
C LYS A 2 12.80 -19.43 3.36
N TYR A 3 12.92 -19.76 2.07
CA TYR A 3 14.02 -19.28 1.23
C TYR A 3 13.83 -17.85 0.70
N CYS A 4 12.60 -17.33 0.63
CA CYS A 4 12.35 -15.97 0.16
C CYS A 4 12.56 -14.92 1.25
N SER A 5 12.29 -15.26 2.52
CA SER A 5 12.55 -14.35 3.66
C SER A 5 14.04 -14.06 3.80
N ASP A 6 14.86 -15.10 3.69
CA ASP A 6 16.29 -15.01 4.00
C ASP A 6 17.10 -14.27 2.92
N TYR A 7 16.60 -14.25 1.67
CA TYR A 7 17.31 -13.66 0.54
C TYR A 7 16.85 -12.25 0.19
N PHE A 8 15.59 -11.91 0.48
CA PHE A 8 15.00 -10.63 0.10
C PHE A 8 14.63 -9.75 1.30
N GLY A 9 14.78 -10.25 2.54
CA GLY A 9 14.45 -9.49 3.75
C GLY A 9 12.96 -9.15 3.87
N TYR A 10 12.06 -9.94 3.27
CA TYR A 10 10.62 -9.68 3.34
C TYR A 10 10.05 -9.95 4.73
N ASN A 11 9.13 -9.09 5.16
CA ASN A 11 8.33 -9.31 6.37
C ASN A 11 7.44 -10.54 6.22
N SER A 12 7.30 -11.29 7.31
CA SER A 12 6.40 -12.43 7.34
C SER A 12 4.95 -11.96 7.40
N VAL A 13 4.10 -12.58 6.59
CA VAL A 13 2.65 -12.41 6.66
C VAL A 13 2.14 -12.77 8.05
N GLN A 14 1.33 -11.89 8.63
CA GLN A 14 0.61 -12.08 9.88
C GLN A 14 -0.85 -12.42 9.59
N GLU A 15 -1.40 -13.36 10.36
CA GLU A 15 -2.81 -13.74 10.28
C GLU A 15 -3.62 -12.90 11.28
N ILE A 16 -4.74 -12.35 10.81
CA ILE A 16 -5.68 -11.61 11.65
C ILE A 16 -7.05 -12.31 11.62
N ASN A 17 -7.57 -12.60 12.81
CA ASN A 17 -8.94 -13.06 12.97
C ASN A 17 -9.87 -11.86 12.88
N VAL A 18 -10.70 -11.81 11.84
CA VAL A 18 -11.59 -10.66 11.58
C VAL A 18 -12.98 -10.86 12.19
N SER A 19 -13.32 -12.11 12.56
CA SER A 19 -14.59 -12.45 13.19
C SER A 19 -14.45 -12.56 14.71
N SER A 20 -15.33 -11.87 15.43
CA SER A 20 -15.33 -11.89 16.90
C SER A 20 -16.24 -12.97 17.49
N ASN A 21 -17.16 -13.59 16.71
CA ASN A 21 -18.25 -14.42 17.24
C ASN A 21 -18.82 -15.54 16.32
N ASP A 22 -18.23 -15.86 15.16
CA ASP A 22 -18.76 -16.92 14.27
C ASP A 22 -18.09 -18.30 14.51
N GLU A 23 -18.84 -19.39 14.32
CA GLU A 23 -18.36 -20.78 14.47
C GLU A 23 -17.26 -21.17 13.45
N VAL A 24 -17.13 -20.39 12.37
CA VAL A 24 -16.07 -20.53 11.36
C VAL A 24 -15.24 -19.25 11.37
N PRO A 25 -13.95 -19.30 11.73
CA PRO A 25 -13.10 -18.11 11.77
C PRO A 25 -12.91 -17.56 10.36
N ASP A 26 -13.40 -16.34 10.11
CA ASP A 26 -13.01 -15.55 8.94
C ASP A 26 -11.62 -14.95 9.21
N CYS A 27 -10.61 -15.49 8.53
CA CYS A 27 -9.22 -15.07 8.66
C CYS A 27 -8.79 -14.19 7.48
N GLY A 28 -8.08 -13.12 7.81
CA GLY A 28 -7.39 -12.26 6.86
C GLY A 28 -5.87 -12.41 7.02
N TYR A 29 -5.14 -12.05 5.98
CA TYR A 29 -3.68 -12.03 6.00
C TYR A 29 -3.22 -10.60 5.74
N PHE A 30 -2.28 -10.12 6.55
CA PHE A 30 -1.68 -8.81 6.35
C PHE A 30 -0.16 -8.82 6.56
N ILE A 31 0.51 -7.83 6.00
CA ILE A 31 1.94 -7.53 6.18
C ILE A 31 2.01 -6.21 6.96
N PRO A 32 2.74 -6.16 8.09
CA PRO A 32 2.86 -4.94 8.90
C PRO A 32 3.46 -3.79 8.10
N ILE A 33 2.73 -2.67 8.05
CA ILE A 33 3.14 -1.50 7.27
C ILE A 33 4.36 -0.84 7.91
N ASP A 34 4.39 -0.73 9.23
CA ASP A 34 5.49 -0.14 10.00
C ASP A 34 6.82 -0.89 9.80
N GLU A 35 6.80 -2.22 9.84
CA GLU A 35 7.98 -3.04 9.56
C GLU A 35 8.42 -2.86 8.10
N THR A 36 7.47 -2.80 7.17
CA THR A 36 7.74 -2.67 5.73
C THR A 36 8.35 -1.31 5.40
N LEU A 37 7.78 -0.24 5.97
CA LEU A 37 8.31 1.11 5.87
C LEU A 37 9.70 1.19 6.48
N SER A 38 9.90 0.60 7.65
CA SER A 38 11.22 0.59 8.30
C SER A 38 12.29 -0.04 7.40
N LEU A 39 11.98 -1.17 6.75
CA LEU A 39 12.90 -1.80 5.80
C LEU A 39 13.17 -0.94 4.56
N MET A 40 12.13 -0.31 3.99
CA MET A 40 12.29 0.59 2.85
C MET A 40 13.16 1.80 3.20
N LEU A 41 12.88 2.44 4.34
CA LEU A 41 13.56 3.65 4.80
C LEU A 41 14.97 3.38 5.37
N ASN A 42 15.31 2.13 5.67
CA ASN A 42 16.70 1.74 5.96
C ASN A 42 17.62 1.87 4.73
N SER A 43 17.07 1.98 3.52
CA SER A 43 17.85 2.23 2.31
C SER A 43 18.19 3.71 2.18
N GLN A 44 19.43 4.08 2.52
CA GLN A 44 19.92 5.46 2.37
C GLN A 44 19.76 6.01 0.95
N MET A 45 19.89 5.15 -0.08
CA MET A 45 19.69 5.53 -1.47
C MET A 45 18.24 5.90 -1.78
N LEU A 46 17.28 5.16 -1.21
CA LEU A 46 15.87 5.46 -1.39
C LEU A 46 15.51 6.78 -0.70
N VAL A 47 15.95 6.93 0.55
CA VAL A 47 15.73 8.13 1.35
C VAL A 47 16.31 9.37 0.67
N SER A 48 17.54 9.30 0.14
CA SER A 48 18.12 10.44 -0.58
C SER A 48 17.32 10.80 -1.83
N LYS A 49 16.81 9.79 -2.56
CA LYS A 49 15.97 10.01 -3.75
C LYS A 49 14.61 10.61 -3.42
N ILE A 50 14.05 10.27 -2.26
CA ILE A 50 12.81 10.87 -1.74
C ILE A 50 13.03 12.36 -1.46
N PHE A 51 14.08 12.72 -0.70
CA PHE A 51 14.38 14.13 -0.41
C PHE A 51 14.68 14.93 -1.68
N GLU A 52 15.50 14.40 -2.59
CA GLU A 52 15.77 15.03 -3.90
C GLU A 52 14.47 15.30 -4.68
N ASN A 53 13.50 14.40 -4.62
CA ASN A 53 12.22 14.56 -5.31
C ASN A 53 11.34 15.64 -4.67
N ILE A 54 11.27 15.68 -3.34
CA ILE A 54 10.54 16.69 -2.59
C ILE A 54 11.11 18.09 -2.90
N ASP A 55 12.43 18.25 -2.82
CA ASP A 55 13.13 19.50 -3.11
C ASP A 55 12.88 19.98 -4.56
N GLN A 56 12.93 19.05 -5.52
CA GLN A 56 12.66 19.35 -6.93
C GLN A 56 11.23 19.83 -7.16
N GLN A 57 10.24 19.17 -6.54
CA GLN A 57 8.84 19.54 -6.69
C GLN A 57 8.58 20.93 -6.09
N GLN A 58 9.14 21.24 -4.92
CA GLN A 58 9.01 22.58 -4.32
C GLN A 58 9.60 23.68 -5.19
N SER A 59 10.79 23.47 -5.77
CA SER A 59 11.42 24.47 -6.63
C SER A 59 10.59 24.79 -7.86
N ILE A 60 9.87 23.82 -8.41
CA ILE A 60 9.00 24.02 -9.58
C ILE A 60 7.78 24.86 -9.18
N VAL A 61 7.15 24.54 -8.06
CA VAL A 61 5.96 25.25 -7.54
C VAL A 61 6.26 26.72 -7.26
N GLN A 62 7.42 27.02 -6.64
CA GLN A 62 7.84 28.41 -6.40
C GLN A 62 8.07 29.20 -7.69
N SER A 63 8.45 28.53 -8.77
CA SER A 63 8.72 29.17 -10.06
C SER A 63 7.47 29.41 -10.91
N ASP A 64 6.43 28.59 -10.73
CA ASP A 64 5.22 28.57 -11.56
C ASP A 64 3.98 28.37 -10.66
N GLY A 65 3.67 29.40 -9.88
CA GLY A 65 2.71 29.38 -8.77
C GLY A 65 1.23 29.20 -9.14
N ASP A 66 0.92 28.84 -10.39
CA ASP A 66 -0.43 28.61 -10.90
C ASP A 66 -0.72 27.12 -11.21
N LEU A 67 0.28 26.24 -11.05
CA LEU A 67 0.13 24.79 -11.27
C LEU A 67 0.34 23.98 -9.99
N MET A 68 -0.58 23.04 -9.75
CA MET A 68 -0.43 21.99 -8.73
C MET A 68 0.56 20.94 -9.24
N PHE A 69 1.85 21.15 -9.00
CA PHE A 69 2.91 20.21 -9.39
C PHE A 69 3.25 19.17 -8.32
N SER A 70 2.93 19.44 -7.05
CA SER A 70 3.12 18.48 -5.97
C SER A 70 1.80 18.06 -5.34
N ILE A 71 1.73 16.78 -4.98
CA ILE A 71 0.66 16.20 -4.16
C ILE A 71 0.64 16.86 -2.77
N ARG A 72 1.78 17.41 -2.33
CA ARG A 72 1.95 18.11 -1.04
C ARG A 72 1.26 19.48 -0.98
N ASP A 73 0.98 20.11 -2.11
CA ASP A 73 0.42 21.47 -2.17
C ASP A 73 -1.11 21.49 -2.17
N SER A 74 -1.78 20.35 -2.33
CA SER A 74 -3.17 20.31 -2.82
C SER A 74 -4.19 19.61 -1.93
N TYR A 75 -3.82 19.04 -0.77
CA TYR A 75 -4.83 18.32 0.00
C TYR A 75 -5.74 19.28 0.78
N ASN A 76 -6.89 19.65 0.17
CA ASN A 76 -7.91 20.54 0.76
C ASN A 76 -7.40 21.93 1.19
N GLY A 77 -6.34 22.43 0.55
CA GLY A 77 -5.72 23.72 0.91
C GLY A 77 -4.81 23.66 2.15
N LEU A 78 -4.50 22.45 2.64
CA LEU A 78 -3.44 22.21 3.62
C LEU A 78 -2.16 21.83 2.88
N GLN A 79 -1.12 22.64 3.06
CA GLN A 79 0.23 22.29 2.66
C GLN A 79 0.75 21.22 3.64
N ILE A 80 1.23 20.11 3.10
CA ILE A 80 1.79 19.02 3.90
C ILE A 80 3.29 19.29 4.12
N ASP A 81 3.71 19.32 5.38
CA ASP A 81 5.10 19.56 5.75
C ASP A 81 6.04 18.45 5.22
N ASP A 82 7.28 18.82 4.93
CA ASP A 82 8.30 17.95 4.32
C ASP A 82 8.75 16.78 5.22
N ASP A 83 8.43 16.86 6.51
CA ASP A 83 8.71 15.82 7.50
C ASP A 83 7.67 14.69 7.52
N HIS A 84 6.56 14.83 6.77
CA HIS A 84 5.55 13.80 6.63
C HIS A 84 5.85 12.89 5.44
N LEU A 85 5.59 11.59 5.56
CA LEU A 85 5.68 10.65 4.44
C LEU A 85 4.30 10.44 3.82
N LEU A 86 4.17 10.65 2.52
CA LEU A 86 2.92 10.45 1.79
C LEU A 86 2.77 8.99 1.35
N ILE A 87 1.66 8.38 1.76
CA ILE A 87 1.32 6.99 1.44
C ILE A 87 0.01 6.96 0.64
N GLN A 88 0.06 6.38 -0.55
CA GLN A 88 -1.13 6.11 -1.36
C GLN A 88 -1.55 4.65 -1.20
N LEU A 89 -2.84 4.45 -0.90
CA LEU A 89 -3.46 3.13 -0.79
C LEU A 89 -4.24 2.78 -2.05
N TYR A 90 -4.08 1.55 -2.54
CA TYR A 90 -4.90 0.98 -3.60
C TYR A 90 -5.69 -0.21 -3.07
N LEU A 91 -6.92 -0.34 -3.58
CA LEU A 91 -7.78 -1.49 -3.36
C LEU A 91 -8.05 -2.16 -4.71
N ASP A 92 -7.82 -3.47 -4.79
CA ASP A 92 -8.16 -4.29 -5.95
C ASP A 92 -9.04 -5.47 -5.53
N ASP A 93 -10.06 -5.77 -6.32
CA ASP A 93 -10.98 -6.88 -6.09
C ASP A 93 -10.80 -7.93 -7.18
N ILE A 94 -10.17 -9.04 -6.82
CA ILE A 94 -9.99 -10.17 -7.73
C ILE A 94 -11.12 -11.20 -7.57
N SER A 95 -11.48 -11.85 -8.66
CA SER A 95 -12.44 -12.95 -8.67
C SER A 95 -11.72 -14.25 -9.06
N LEU A 96 -11.66 -15.19 -8.12
CA LEU A 96 -11.18 -16.54 -8.37
C LEU A 96 -12.37 -17.40 -8.82
N THR A 97 -12.23 -18.06 -9.96
CA THR A 97 -13.23 -18.99 -10.49
C THR A 97 -12.53 -20.29 -10.80
N ASN A 98 -13.11 -21.42 -10.43
CA ASN A 98 -12.66 -22.70 -10.99
C ASN A 98 -13.18 -22.82 -12.43
N PRO A 99 -12.31 -22.80 -13.45
CA PRO A 99 -12.75 -22.86 -14.85
C PRO A 99 -13.18 -24.28 -15.28
N LEU A 100 -12.94 -25.31 -14.46
CA LEU A 100 -13.20 -26.71 -14.78
C LEU A 100 -14.05 -27.36 -13.68
N GLY A 101 -15.38 -27.34 -13.82
CA GLY A 101 -16.29 -28.09 -12.94
C GLY A 101 -17.73 -27.56 -12.86
N SER A 102 -18.64 -28.40 -12.37
CA SER A 102 -20.07 -28.09 -12.17
C SER A 102 -20.34 -27.19 -10.95
N LYS A 103 -19.35 -26.98 -10.08
CA LYS A 103 -19.35 -25.96 -9.01
C LYS A 103 -18.60 -24.72 -9.47
N ARG A 104 -19.29 -23.88 -10.23
CA ARG A 104 -18.80 -22.57 -10.69
C ARG A 104 -18.96 -21.53 -9.57
N ASP A 105 -18.36 -21.79 -8.42
CA ASP A 105 -18.36 -20.80 -7.33
C ASP A 105 -17.30 -19.73 -7.64
N ARG A 106 -17.74 -18.47 -7.62
CA ARG A 106 -16.88 -17.30 -7.82
C ARG A 106 -16.52 -16.76 -6.45
N HIS A 107 -15.28 -17.00 -6.02
CA HIS A 107 -14.77 -16.43 -4.78
C HIS A 107 -14.22 -15.04 -5.08
N LYS A 108 -14.68 -14.03 -4.33
CA LYS A 108 -14.10 -12.69 -4.40
C LYS A 108 -13.05 -12.52 -3.32
N MET A 109 -11.99 -11.82 -3.64
CA MET A 109 -10.91 -11.51 -2.72
C MET A 109 -10.50 -10.06 -2.94
N SER A 110 -10.40 -9.32 -1.85
CA SER A 110 -9.97 -7.94 -1.84
C SER A 110 -8.52 -7.87 -1.42
N MET A 111 -7.73 -7.07 -2.12
CA MET A 111 -6.33 -6.83 -1.85
C MET A 111 -6.09 -5.35 -1.64
N ILE A 112 -5.36 -5.02 -0.58
CA ILE A 112 -4.92 -3.66 -0.29
C ILE A 112 -3.42 -3.59 -0.50
N TYR A 113 -2.98 -2.57 -1.22
CA TYR A 113 -1.57 -2.26 -1.48
C TYR A 113 -1.29 -0.82 -1.09
N PHE A 114 -0.02 -0.51 -0.84
CA PHE A 114 0.44 0.86 -0.71
C PHE A 114 1.67 1.15 -1.56
N MET A 115 1.86 2.42 -1.84
CA MET A 115 3.09 2.97 -2.37
C MET A 115 3.41 4.30 -1.69
N LEU A 116 4.67 4.71 -1.78
CA LEU A 116 5.12 6.02 -1.30
C LEU A 116 5.00 7.03 -2.43
N GLU A 117 4.22 8.08 -2.20
CA GLU A 117 4.11 9.16 -3.18
C GLU A 117 5.40 10.00 -3.23
N ASP A 118 6.21 10.04 -2.19
CA ASP A 118 7.43 10.87 -2.25
C ASP A 118 8.54 10.29 -3.13
N ILE A 119 8.36 9.07 -3.65
CA ILE A 119 9.27 8.47 -4.63
C ILE A 119 9.10 9.18 -5.99
N PRO A 120 10.19 9.42 -6.75
CA PRO A 120 10.10 9.98 -8.11
C PRO A 120 9.13 9.22 -9.01
N ASP A 121 8.31 9.95 -9.79
CA ASP A 121 7.26 9.39 -10.67
C ASP A 121 7.76 8.28 -11.60
N GLN A 122 8.98 8.43 -12.13
CA GLN A 122 9.64 7.45 -13.00
C GLN A 122 9.84 6.07 -12.37
N TYR A 123 9.74 5.97 -11.04
CA TYR A 123 9.86 4.71 -10.29
C TYR A 123 8.54 4.24 -9.71
N ARG A 124 7.56 5.13 -9.52
CA ARG A 124 6.25 4.82 -8.90
C ARG A 124 5.51 3.66 -9.57
N SER A 125 5.61 3.53 -10.90
CA SER A 125 4.95 2.43 -11.63
C SER A 125 5.72 1.11 -11.64
N LYS A 126 6.89 1.02 -11.02
CA LYS A 126 7.63 -0.25 -10.92
C LYS A 126 7.05 -1.07 -9.78
N LEU A 127 6.85 -2.37 -10.04
CA LEU A 127 6.31 -3.32 -9.06
C LEU A 127 7.11 -3.35 -7.75
N ASP A 128 8.40 -3.05 -7.80
CA ASP A 128 9.27 -3.00 -6.62
C ASP A 128 8.84 -1.95 -5.56
N PHE A 129 8.02 -0.96 -5.94
CA PHE A 129 7.54 0.10 -5.05
C PHE A 129 6.06 -0.03 -4.69
N ILE A 130 5.40 -1.11 -5.13
CA ILE A 130 4.02 -1.43 -4.76
C ILE A 130 4.07 -2.54 -3.73
N GLN A 131 3.77 -2.21 -2.48
CA GLN A 131 3.84 -3.13 -1.35
C GLN A 131 2.45 -3.63 -0.99
N GLN A 132 2.31 -4.95 -0.86
CA GLN A 132 1.04 -5.55 -0.44
C GLN A 132 0.84 -5.39 1.07
N ILE A 133 -0.35 -4.93 1.47
CA ILE A 133 -0.75 -4.82 2.88
C ILE A 133 -1.56 -6.03 3.25
N THR A 134 -2.68 -6.27 2.57
CA THR A 134 -3.68 -7.24 3.04
C THR A 134 -4.28 -8.00 1.87
N VAL A 135 -4.60 -9.27 2.13
CA VAL A 135 -5.46 -10.09 1.28
C VAL A 135 -6.56 -10.70 2.13
N ARG A 136 -7.82 -10.52 1.70
CA ARG A 136 -8.98 -11.05 2.42
C ARG A 136 -9.99 -11.66 1.46
N LYS A 137 -10.60 -12.79 1.85
CA LYS A 137 -11.77 -13.34 1.18
C LYS A 137 -12.98 -12.43 1.43
N GLN A 138 -13.71 -12.09 0.38
CA GLN A 138 -14.90 -11.27 0.45
C GLN A 138 -16.14 -12.17 0.55
N GLU A 139 -16.59 -12.44 1.77
CA GLU A 139 -17.88 -13.08 2.06
C GLU A 139 -18.88 -12.03 2.59
N LYS A 140 -19.53 -11.30 1.65
CA LYS A 140 -20.46 -10.18 1.88
C LYS A 140 -19.81 -8.93 2.53
N PHE A 141 -19.65 -7.87 1.76
CA PHE A 141 -18.81 -6.71 2.15
C PHE A 141 -19.60 -5.42 2.42
N PHE A 142 -18.99 -4.60 3.28
CA PHE A 142 -19.17 -3.17 3.59
C PHE A 142 -20.15 -2.75 4.71
N SER A 143 -19.75 -2.98 5.97
CA SER A 143 -20.19 -2.14 7.10
C SER A 143 -19.09 -1.74 8.10
N ASP A 144 -18.01 -2.51 8.24
CA ASP A 144 -17.24 -2.45 9.51
C ASP A 144 -15.75 -2.08 9.41
N PHE A 145 -15.27 -1.55 8.28
CA PHE A 145 -13.89 -1.04 8.24
C PHE A 145 -13.85 0.40 8.80
N LYS A 146 -13.65 0.52 10.12
CA LYS A 146 -13.29 1.78 10.78
C LYS A 146 -11.81 1.76 11.13
N ILE A 147 -11.07 2.72 10.59
CA ILE A 147 -9.73 3.05 11.06
C ILE A 147 -9.94 3.91 12.33
N ASN A 148 -9.47 3.42 13.48
CA ASN A 148 -9.42 4.18 14.73
C ASN A 148 -8.11 4.95 14.81
#